data_AF-A0A353B0H7-F1
#
_entry.id   AF-A0A353B0H7-F1
#
_cell.length_a   1.000
_cell.length_b   1.000
_cell.length_c   1.000
_cell.angle_alpha   90.00
_cell.angle_beta   90.00
_cell.angle_gamma   90.00
#
_symmetry.space_group_name_H-M   'P 1'
#
loop_
_entity.id
_entity.type
_entity.pdbx_description
1 polymer ?
#
loop_
_entity_poly.entity_id
_entity_poly.type
_entity_poly.pdbx_seq_one_letter_code
_entity_poly.pdbx_strand_id
1 'polypeptide(L)'
;MKSLPRQLAGSLCIGCEHHRRIVSGTGSVFLLCSAGVEHPHLPKYPRQPVASCAVFTPLTAPKTDRESSSAKPTGSGKSDPNDHS
;
A
#
# COMPACT_ATOMS: atom_id res chain seq x y z
N MET A 1 -11.94 -8.21 -9.54
CA MET A 1 -11.57 -7.39 -8.36
C MET A 1 -12.57 -6.23 -8.28
N LYS A 2 -13.33 -6.07 -7.19
CA LYS A 2 -14.37 -5.01 -7.12
C LYS A 2 -13.70 -3.65 -6.86
N SER A 3 -13.69 -2.80 -7.88
CA SER A 3 -13.18 -1.42 -7.84
C SER A 3 -13.70 -0.66 -6.61
N LEU A 4 -12.88 0.23 -6.07
CA LEU A 4 -13.30 1.10 -4.98
C LEU A 4 -14.34 2.11 -5.51
N PRO A 5 -15.44 2.38 -4.79
CA PRO A 5 -16.35 3.46 -5.17
C PRO A 5 -15.60 4.78 -5.23
N ARG A 6 -16.01 5.63 -6.18
CA ARG A 6 -15.47 6.99 -6.34
C ARG A 6 -15.56 7.85 -5.07
N GLN A 7 -16.53 7.56 -4.21
CA GLN A 7 -16.70 8.24 -2.91
C GLN A 7 -15.56 7.95 -1.92
N LEU A 8 -14.88 6.81 -2.08
CA LEU A 8 -13.75 6.43 -1.24
C LEU A 8 -12.42 6.83 -1.88
N ALA A 9 -12.37 6.96 -3.21
CA ALA A 9 -11.16 7.29 -3.94
C ALA A 9 -10.51 8.57 -3.39
N GLY A 10 -9.20 8.50 -3.13
CA GLY A 10 -8.43 9.61 -2.56
C GLY A 10 -8.56 9.78 -1.04
N SER A 11 -9.33 8.94 -0.35
CA SER A 11 -9.41 8.96 1.11
C SER A 11 -8.13 8.40 1.75
N LEU A 12 -7.57 9.11 2.74
CA LEU A 12 -6.45 8.64 3.56
C LEU A 12 -6.76 7.31 4.24
N CYS A 13 -8.03 7.07 4.59
CA CYS A 13 -8.44 5.84 5.25
C CYS A 13 -8.10 4.58 4.45
N ILE A 14 -7.98 4.63 3.12
CA ILE A 14 -7.61 3.47 2.30
C ILE A 14 -6.20 2.97 2.64
N GLY A 15 -5.31 3.89 3.00
CA GLY A 15 -3.93 3.60 3.37
C GLY A 15 -3.70 3.42 4.86
N CYS A 16 -4.75 3.39 5.69
CA CYS A 16 -4.63 3.41 7.15
C CYS A 16 -4.70 2.00 7.76
N GLU A 17 -3.86 1.67 8.75
CA GLU A 17 -3.89 0.37 9.44
C GLU A 17 -5.22 0.11 10.16
N HIS A 18 -5.89 1.17 10.63
CA HIS A 18 -7.16 1.07 11.35
C HIS A 18 -8.38 0.84 10.44
N HIS A 19 -8.22 0.82 9.12
CA HIS A 19 -9.34 0.73 8.20
C HIS A 19 -9.82 -0.71 8.00
N ARG A 20 -11.14 -0.88 7.87
CA ARG A 20 -11.74 -2.11 7.34
C ARG A 20 -12.75 -1.78 6.26
N ARG A 21 -12.63 -2.44 5.11
CA ARG A 21 -13.62 -2.36 4.03
C ARG A 21 -14.78 -3.29 4.33
N ILE A 22 -15.99 -2.74 4.35
CA ILE A 22 -17.24 -3.49 4.51
C ILE A 22 -18.02 -3.41 3.20
N VAL A 23 -18.56 -4.55 2.76
CA VAL A 23 -19.44 -4.65 1.59
C VAL A 23 -20.81 -5.11 2.07
N SER A 24 -21.86 -4.35 1.79
CA SER A 24 -23.24 -4.73 2.13
C SER A 24 -23.75 -5.84 1.20
N GLY A 25 -24.85 -6.49 1.59
CA GLY A 25 -25.56 -7.44 0.73
C GLY A 25 -26.07 -6.82 -0.58
N THR A 26 -26.32 -5.50 -0.58
CA THR A 26 -26.72 -4.73 -1.77
C THR A 26 -25.53 -4.23 -2.62
N GLY A 27 -24.29 -4.52 -2.22
CA GLY A 27 -23.08 -4.16 -2.96
C GLY A 27 -22.48 -2.80 -2.62
N SER A 28 -23.09 -2.03 -1.72
CA SER A 28 -22.51 -0.77 -1.22
C SER A 28 -21.24 -1.05 -0.42
N VAL A 29 -20.24 -0.17 -0.56
CA VAL A 29 -18.95 -0.32 0.11
C VAL A 29 -18.73 0.84 1.08
N PHE A 30 -18.34 0.51 2.30
CA PHE A 30 -18.06 1.46 3.38
C PHE A 30 -16.69 1.20 4.00
N LEU A 31 -16.11 2.21 4.63
CA LEU A 31 -14.90 2.08 5.46
C LEU A 31 -15.28 2.24 6.92
N LEU A 32 -14.89 1.26 7.73
CA LEU A 32 -14.95 1.32 9.19
C LEU A 32 -13.58 1.69 9.75
N CYS A 33 -13.56 2.60 10.71
CA CYS A 33 -12.37 2.93 11.49
C CYS A 33 -12.39 2.14 12.80
N SER A 34 -11.45 1.20 12.99
CA SER A 34 -11.35 0.43 14.25
C SER A 34 -10.98 1.33 15.44
N ALA A 35 -10.15 2.36 15.25
CA ALA A 35 -9.88 3.34 16.30
C ALA A 35 -11.15 4.10 16.75
N GLY A 36 -12.09 4.39 15.84
CA GLY A 36 -13.38 4.98 16.17
C GLY A 36 -14.39 4.03 16.83
N VAL A 37 -14.06 2.74 16.93
CA VAL A 37 -14.81 1.80 17.77
C VAL A 37 -14.33 1.88 19.22
N GLU A 38 -13.02 2.03 19.43
CA GLU A 38 -12.40 2.09 20.76
C GLU A 38 -12.48 3.49 21.38
N HIS A 39 -12.46 4.53 20.55
CA HIS A 39 -12.41 5.92 20.97
C HIS A 39 -13.70 6.68 20.61
N PRO A 40 -14.53 7.08 21.60
CA PRO A 40 -15.80 7.77 21.36
C PRO A 40 -15.68 9.13 20.65
N HIS A 41 -14.50 9.76 20.71
CA HIS A 41 -14.24 11.05 20.06
C HIS A 41 -13.96 10.91 18.55
N LEU A 42 -13.79 9.69 18.05
CA LEU A 42 -13.57 9.41 16.63
C LEU A 42 -14.83 8.78 16.01
N PRO A 43 -15.22 9.17 14.79
CA PRO A 43 -16.35 8.54 14.12
C PRO A 43 -15.99 7.12 13.68
N LYS A 44 -16.79 6.13 14.10
CA LYS A 44 -16.71 4.73 13.62
C LYS A 44 -16.80 4.62 12.09
N TYR A 45 -17.63 5.46 11.48
CA TYR A 45 -17.82 5.56 10.03
C TYR A 45 -17.56 7.00 9.57
N PRO A 46 -16.29 7.39 9.34
CA PRO A 46 -15.96 8.76 8.95
C PRO A 46 -16.56 9.12 7.58
N ARG A 47 -16.99 10.38 7.42
CA ARG A 47 -17.47 10.93 6.15
C ARG A 47 -16.34 10.89 5.12
N GLN A 48 -16.67 10.52 3.88
CA GLN A 48 -15.68 10.26 2.83
C GLN A 48 -15.77 11.32 1.72
N PRO A 49 -14.64 11.69 1.09
CA PRO A 49 -13.28 11.22 1.37
C PRO A 49 -12.67 11.89 2.62
N VAL A 50 -11.86 11.14 3.38
CA VAL A 50 -11.11 11.70 4.52
C VAL A 50 -9.80 12.29 4.04
N ALA A 51 -9.69 13.62 4.11
CA ALA A 51 -8.49 14.35 3.71
C ALA A 51 -7.47 14.56 4.86
N SER A 52 -7.90 14.44 6.12
CA SER A 52 -7.04 14.56 7.30
C SER A 52 -7.58 13.71 8.46
N CYS A 53 -6.70 13.06 9.21
CA CYS A 53 -7.06 12.23 10.36
C CYS A 53 -5.96 12.25 11.41
N ALA A 54 -6.31 12.58 12.66
CA ALA A 54 -5.35 12.71 13.77
C ALA A 54 -4.72 11.38 14.20
N VAL A 55 -5.37 10.26 13.92
CA VAL A 55 -4.91 8.91 14.26
C VAL A 55 -4.57 8.09 13.00
N PHE A 56 -4.19 8.77 11.92
CA PHE A 56 -3.77 8.08 10.71
C PHE A 56 -2.46 7.32 10.96
N THR A 57 -2.49 6.02 10.74
CA THR A 57 -1.31 5.15 10.78
C THR A 57 -1.16 4.50 9.41
N PRO A 58 -0.12 4.79 8.63
CA PRO A 58 0.02 4.23 7.29
C PRO A 58 0.20 2.70 7.37
N LEU A 59 -0.52 1.97 6.51
CA LEU A 59 -0.27 0.55 6.28
C LEU A 59 1.19 0.40 5.88
N THR A 60 1.99 -0.18 6.77
CA THR A 60 3.34 -0.58 6.41
C THR A 60 3.21 -1.68 5.37
N ALA A 61 3.37 -1.34 4.09
CA ALA A 61 3.57 -2.36 3.07
C ALA A 61 4.78 -3.19 3.53
N PRO A 62 4.69 -4.54 3.52
CA PRO A 62 5.86 -5.35 3.79
C PRO A 62 6.93 -4.88 2.81
N LYS A 63 8.04 -4.36 3.36
CA LYS A 63 9.23 -4.07 2.58
C LYS A 63 9.57 -5.39 1.93
N THR A 64 9.28 -5.53 0.63
CA THR A 64 9.90 -6.58 -0.14
C THR A 64 11.37 -6.25 -0.04
N ASP A 65 12.08 -7.01 0.77
CA ASP A 65 13.52 -7.15 0.84
C ASP A 65 14.02 -7.52 -0.56
N ARG A 66 13.92 -6.56 -1.47
CA ARG A 66 14.64 -6.57 -2.74
C ARG A 66 16.06 -6.08 -2.46
N GLU A 67 16.71 -6.73 -1.49
CA GLU A 67 18.13 -7.02 -1.54
C GLU A 67 18.34 -8.00 -2.71
N SER A 68 18.08 -7.50 -3.93
CA SER A 68 18.26 -8.21 -5.16
C SER A 68 19.47 -7.60 -5.84
N SER A 69 20.62 -8.19 -5.54
CA SER A 69 21.70 -8.39 -6.51
C SER A 69 22.28 -7.12 -7.14
N SER A 70 23.01 -6.33 -6.35
CA SER A 70 24.14 -5.56 -6.90
C SER A 70 25.41 -6.40 -6.82
N ALA A 71 25.45 -7.48 -7.59
CA ALA A 71 26.69 -8.19 -7.90
C ALA A 71 26.57 -8.75 -9.32
N LYS A 72 26.93 -7.91 -10.29
CA LYS A 72 27.32 -8.38 -11.62
C LYS A 72 28.84 -8.41 -11.60
N PRO A 73 29.52 -9.56 -11.40
CA PRO A 73 30.90 -9.65 -11.83
C PRO A 73 30.84 -9.69 -13.35
N THR A 74 31.18 -8.57 -13.97
CA THR A 74 31.46 -8.47 -15.40
C THR A 74 32.64 -9.37 -15.71
N GLY A 75 32.36 -10.59 -16.17
CA GLY A 75 33.36 -11.45 -16.82
C GLY A 75 33.81 -10.78 -18.12
N SER A 76 34.94 -10.08 -18.06
CA SER A 76 35.68 -9.60 -19.23
C SER A 76 36.87 -10.52 -19.44
N GLY A 77 36.75 -11.42 -20.41
CA GLY A 77 37.79 -12.37 -20.77
C GLY A 77 37.59 -12.85 -22.20
N LYS A 78 37.74 -11.93 -23.16
CA LYS A 78 38.05 -12.28 -24.54
C LYS A 78 39.55 -12.09 -24.71
N SER A 79 40.29 -13.19 -24.73
CA SER A 79 41.65 -13.23 -25.24
C SER A 79 41.53 -13.44 -26.74
N ASP A 80 41.82 -12.41 -27.53
CA ASP A 80 42.03 -12.55 -28.97
C ASP A 80 43.32 -13.36 -29.21
N PRO A 81 43.32 -14.43 -30.03
CA PRO A 81 44.54 -15.05 -30.50
C PRO A 81 44.98 -14.30 -31.76
N ASN A 82 45.98 -13.43 -31.64
CA ASN A 82 46.72 -12.93 -32.80
C ASN A 82 48.22 -13.08 -32.56
N ASP A 83 48.72 -14.20 -33.08
CA ASP A 83 49.80 -14.26 -34.06
C ASP A 83 50.82 -13.12 -34.01
N HIS A 84 52.06 -13.42 -33.59
CA HIS A 84 53.27 -12.77 -34.10
C HIS A 84 54.46 -13.74 -34.00
N SER A 85 55.01 -14.05 -35.18
CA SER A 85 56.34 -14.61 -35.52
C SER A 85 56.53 -16.12 -35.44
#